data_AF-A0A7S3UBP9-F1
#
_entry.id   AF-A0A7S3UBP9-F1
#
_cell.length_a   1.000
_cell.length_b   1.000
_cell.length_c   1.000
_cell.angle_alpha   90.00
_cell.angle_beta   90.00
_cell.angle_gamma   90.00
#
_symmetry.space_group_name_H-M   'P 1'
#
loop_
_entity.id
_entity.type
_entity.pdbx_description
1 polymer ?
#
loop_
_entity_poly.entity_id
_entity_poly.type
_entity_poly.pdbx_seq_one_letter_code
_entity_poly.pdbx_strand_id
1 'polypeptide(L)'
;MPTNVHQGQWRTTWCAAYPKRIRYDTTAKNVPSEKRTRTFEIMDRTRTAAAADASLTLNVGETSVSFPLACEDARTFQGMLQQLLVVFNEKAEKGQRKKLDAMEYKCSWTSHGENEVHFEVYCNPNAYPNAYQAKALITIQTNALRVMTEGKLSAIKSDLDSFVDGCS
;
A
#
# COMPACT_ATOMS: atom_id res chain seq x y z
N MET A 1 4.20 -5.45 -56.95
CA MET A 1 3.36 -4.56 -56.13
C MET A 1 2.20 -5.37 -55.58
N PRO A 2 2.05 -5.55 -54.26
CA PRO A 2 0.85 -6.13 -53.70
C PRO A 2 -0.02 -5.07 -53.00
N THR A 3 -1.27 -5.01 -53.42
CA THR A 3 -2.41 -4.51 -52.66
C THR A 3 -2.86 -5.58 -51.67
N ASN A 4 -2.98 -5.26 -50.39
CA ASN A 4 -4.09 -5.75 -49.56
C ASN A 4 -4.21 -4.97 -48.26
N VAL A 5 -5.37 -4.34 -48.08
CA VAL A 5 -5.83 -3.72 -46.82
C VAL A 5 -6.69 -4.77 -46.14
N HIS A 6 -6.35 -5.18 -44.92
CA HIS A 6 -7.26 -5.92 -44.04
C HIS A 6 -7.30 -5.27 -42.66
N GLN A 7 -8.53 -5.08 -42.20
CA GLN A 7 -8.95 -4.54 -40.93
C GLN A 7 -8.43 -5.39 -39.77
N GLY A 8 -7.89 -4.74 -38.74
CA GLY A 8 -7.48 -5.36 -37.48
C GLY A 8 -8.29 -4.81 -36.32
N GLN A 9 -9.27 -5.61 -35.90
CA GLN A 9 -10.14 -5.43 -34.75
C GLN A 9 -9.34 -5.50 -33.44
N TRP A 10 -9.36 -4.43 -32.62
CA TRP A 10 -8.75 -4.45 -31.29
C TRP A 10 -9.65 -5.20 -30.31
N ARG A 11 -9.31 -6.46 -30.03
CA ARG A 11 -9.84 -7.20 -28.88
C ARG A 11 -8.90 -7.00 -27.69
N THR A 12 -9.38 -6.31 -26.67
CA THR A 12 -8.81 -6.33 -25.32
C THR A 12 -9.14 -7.66 -24.66
N THR A 13 -8.15 -8.54 -24.60
CA THR A 13 -8.16 -9.71 -23.71
C THR A 13 -6.87 -9.68 -22.91
N TRP A 14 -6.95 -9.13 -21.69
CA TRP A 14 -5.98 -9.40 -20.62
C TRP A 14 -6.71 -10.17 -19.53
N CYS A 15 -6.76 -11.48 -19.70
CA CYS A 15 -7.12 -12.45 -18.68
C CYS A 15 -6.45 -13.76 -19.08
N ALA A 16 -5.29 -14.07 -18.48
CA ALA A 16 -5.00 -15.36 -17.86
C ALA A 16 -3.50 -15.58 -17.62
N ALA A 17 -3.26 -16.25 -16.49
CA ALA A 17 -2.18 -17.20 -16.20
C ALA A 17 -0.87 -16.67 -15.60
N TYR A 18 -0.79 -16.70 -14.27
CA TYR A 18 0.45 -17.06 -13.58
C TYR A 18 0.20 -18.18 -12.54
N PRO A 19 1.08 -19.20 -12.47
CA PRO A 19 0.81 -20.45 -11.75
C PRO A 19 1.08 -20.37 -10.25
N LYS A 20 0.21 -21.01 -9.46
CA LYS A 20 0.36 -21.27 -8.03
C LYS A 20 1.29 -22.47 -7.80
N ARG A 21 2.37 -22.31 -7.02
CA ARG A 21 3.01 -23.36 -6.19
C ARG A 21 4.14 -22.77 -5.35
N ILE A 22 4.05 -22.92 -4.02
CA ILE A 22 5.23 -22.89 -3.16
C ILE A 22 5.43 -24.31 -2.63
N ARG A 23 6.54 -24.94 -3.06
CA ARG A 23 7.17 -26.05 -2.34
C ARG A 23 8.15 -25.44 -1.35
N TYR A 24 8.23 -25.99 -0.15
CA TYR A 24 9.33 -25.72 0.78
C TYR A 24 10.42 -26.76 0.52
N ASP A 25 11.65 -26.31 0.27
CA ASP A 25 12.84 -27.14 0.36
C ASP A 25 13.78 -26.52 1.39
N THR A 26 13.95 -27.23 2.51
CA THR A 26 14.92 -26.94 3.56
C THR A 26 16.17 -27.75 3.27
N THR A 27 17.12 -27.19 2.51
CA THR A 27 18.57 -27.39 2.68
C THR A 27 19.35 -26.66 1.58
N ALA A 28 20.09 -25.60 1.92
CA ALA A 28 21.36 -25.28 1.25
C ALA A 28 22.08 -24.13 1.96
N LYS A 29 23.33 -24.42 2.32
CA LYS A 29 24.35 -23.46 2.76
C LYS A 29 24.80 -22.62 1.55
N ASN A 30 25.14 -21.34 1.80
CA ASN A 30 25.86 -20.40 0.92
C ASN A 30 25.19 -20.00 -0.41
N VAL A 31 24.61 -18.78 -0.45
CA VAL A 31 24.36 -17.95 -1.66
C VAL A 31 24.51 -16.45 -1.28
N PRO A 32 25.04 -15.57 -2.15
CA PRO A 32 25.44 -14.20 -1.80
C PRO A 32 24.25 -13.23 -1.61
N SER A 33 24.55 -12.09 -0.98
CA SER A 33 23.60 -11.02 -0.63
C SER A 33 23.00 -10.32 -1.87
N GLU A 34 21.97 -10.92 -2.44
CA GLU A 34 21.11 -10.28 -3.42
C GLU A 34 19.88 -9.68 -2.71
N LYS A 35 19.54 -8.46 -3.14
CA LYS A 35 18.65 -7.48 -2.50
C LYS A 35 17.34 -8.11 -2.02
N ARG A 36 17.24 -8.32 -0.70
CA ARG A 36 16.06 -8.88 -0.05
C ARG A 36 15.06 -7.77 0.25
N THR A 37 14.40 -7.25 -0.78
CA THR A 37 13.20 -6.43 -0.60
C THR A 37 12.17 -7.31 0.11
N ARG A 38 11.83 -6.99 1.37
CA ARG A 38 10.64 -7.55 1.99
C ARG A 38 9.43 -6.82 1.43
N THR A 39 9.07 -7.16 0.20
CA THR A 39 7.76 -6.82 -0.34
C THR A 39 6.76 -7.59 0.51
N PHE A 40 6.01 -6.89 1.37
CA PHE A 40 4.73 -7.41 1.83
C PHE A 40 3.80 -7.30 0.63
N GLU A 41 3.92 -8.25 -0.29
CA GLU A 41 3.08 -8.37 -1.47
C GLU A 41 1.74 -8.91 -0.99
N ILE A 42 0.92 -8.01 -0.44
CA ILE A 42 -0.48 -8.31 -0.18
C ILE A 42 -1.12 -8.38 -1.56
N MET A 43 -1.62 -9.57 -1.88
CA MET A 43 -2.30 -9.89 -3.13
C MET A 43 -3.26 -8.76 -3.51
N ASP A 44 -3.15 -8.29 -4.76
CA ASP A 44 -4.04 -7.32 -5.40
C ASP A 44 -5.49 -7.85 -5.30
N ARG A 45 -6.22 -7.40 -4.27
CA ARG A 45 -7.61 -7.79 -4.03
C ARG A 45 -8.50 -6.79 -4.74
N THR A 46 -8.76 -7.00 -6.02
CA THR A 46 -9.81 -6.27 -6.73
C THR A 46 -11.16 -6.65 -6.13
N ARG A 47 -11.74 -5.80 -5.28
CA ARG A 47 -13.06 -6.02 -4.66
C ARG A 47 -14.08 -5.05 -5.25
N THR A 48 -15.19 -5.60 -5.74
CA THR A 48 -16.41 -4.85 -6.07
C THR A 48 -16.93 -4.16 -4.81
N ALA A 49 -17.37 -2.89 -4.92
CA ALA A 49 -17.76 -1.92 -3.88
C ALA A 49 -18.82 -2.33 -2.82
N ALA A 50 -18.91 -3.59 -2.42
CA ALA A 50 -19.94 -4.10 -1.51
C ALA A 50 -19.57 -4.02 -0.02
N ALA A 51 -18.50 -3.31 0.38
CA ALA A 51 -18.14 -3.16 1.81
C ALA A 51 -17.29 -1.91 2.11
N ALA A 52 -17.55 -0.79 1.42
CA ALA A 52 -17.08 0.51 1.90
C ALA A 52 -18.06 0.98 2.99
N ASP A 53 -17.93 0.45 4.21
CA ASP A 53 -18.90 0.69 5.29
C ASP A 53 -18.71 2.07 5.96
N ALA A 54 -17.58 2.75 5.71
CA ALA A 54 -17.30 4.09 6.22
C ALA A 54 -16.25 4.84 5.35
N SER A 55 -16.14 6.16 5.54
CA SER A 55 -15.10 6.98 4.91
C SER A 55 -13.99 7.31 5.89
N LEU A 56 -12.75 6.94 5.55
CA LEU A 56 -11.56 7.36 6.26
C LEU A 56 -11.23 8.79 5.85
N THR A 57 -11.03 9.67 6.84
CA THR A 57 -10.55 11.04 6.62
C THR A 57 -9.16 11.18 7.20
N LEU A 58 -8.19 11.50 6.36
CA LEU A 58 -6.81 11.75 6.76
C LEU A 58 -6.55 13.25 6.82
N ASN A 59 -6.14 13.74 7.98
CA ASN A 59 -5.81 15.13 8.26
C ASN A 59 -4.29 15.31 8.13
N VAL A 60 -3.88 15.83 6.98
CA VAL A 60 -2.49 15.93 6.56
C VAL A 60 -2.09 17.41 6.45
N GLY A 61 -1.56 17.95 7.54
CA GLY A 61 -1.17 19.37 7.62
C GLY A 61 -2.40 20.28 7.52
N GLU A 62 -2.46 21.11 6.49
CA GLU A 62 -3.58 22.00 6.19
C GLU A 62 -4.59 21.37 5.22
N THR A 63 -4.37 20.12 4.82
CA THR A 63 -5.23 19.39 3.88
C THR A 63 -5.93 18.23 4.57
N SER A 64 -7.20 18.00 4.22
CA SER A 64 -7.93 16.80 4.62
C SER A 64 -8.35 16.04 3.37
N VAL A 65 -8.15 14.72 3.38
CA VAL A 65 -8.55 13.86 2.27
C VAL A 65 -9.44 12.74 2.81
N SER A 66 -10.66 12.67 2.29
CA SER A 66 -11.64 11.66 2.65
C SER A 66 -11.88 10.71 1.49
N PHE A 67 -11.88 9.41 1.77
CA PHE A 67 -12.14 8.38 0.79
C PHE A 67 -12.80 7.16 1.43
N PRO A 68 -13.58 6.36 0.67
CA PRO A 68 -14.11 5.11 1.18
C PRO A 68 -12.98 4.11 1.43
N LEU A 69 -13.01 3.40 2.56
CA LEU A 69 -12.05 2.32 2.86
C LEU A 69 -12.77 1.19 3.59
N ALA A 70 -12.50 -0.06 3.22
CA ALA A 70 -13.08 -1.20 3.92
C ALA A 70 -12.42 -1.38 5.30
N CYS A 71 -13.20 -1.78 6.30
CA CYS A 71 -12.70 -1.95 7.67
C CYS A 71 -11.58 -3.01 7.79
N GLU A 72 -11.59 -4.06 6.96
CA GLU A 72 -10.51 -5.06 6.90
C GLU A 72 -9.19 -4.46 6.41
N ASP A 73 -9.26 -3.62 5.38
CA ASP A 73 -8.11 -2.93 4.81
C ASP A 73 -7.55 -1.89 5.80
N ALA A 74 -8.43 -1.16 6.49
CA ALA A 74 -8.03 -0.23 7.54
C ALA A 74 -7.30 -0.92 8.71
N ARG A 75 -7.79 -2.08 9.17
CA ARG A 75 -7.12 -2.89 10.22
C ARG A 75 -5.77 -3.43 9.74
N THR A 76 -5.67 -3.85 8.48
CA THR A 76 -4.42 -4.29 7.87
C THR A 76 -3.40 -3.14 7.83
N PHE A 77 -3.84 -1.97 7.37
CA PHE A 77 -3.01 -0.77 7.34
C PHE A 77 -2.57 -0.35 8.75
N GLN A 78 -3.46 -0.43 9.74
CA GLN A 78 -3.15 -0.15 11.14
C GLN A 78 -2.05 -1.08 11.67
N GLY A 79 -2.14 -2.38 11.39
CA GLY A 79 -1.11 -3.35 11.76
C GLY A 79 0.26 -3.04 11.15
N MET A 80 0.29 -2.59 9.89
CA MET A 80 1.54 -2.17 9.22
C MET A 80 2.14 -0.91 9.86
N LEU A 81 1.31 0.09 10.19
CA LEU A 81 1.76 1.28 10.92
C LEU A 81 2.33 0.93 12.30
N GLN A 82 1.67 0.02 13.03
CA GLN A 82 2.18 -0.47 14.32
C GLN A 82 3.53 -1.15 14.17
N GLN A 83 3.70 -2.03 13.16
CA GLN A 83 4.97 -2.70 12.90
C GLN A 83 6.07 -1.68 12.55
N LEU A 84 5.76 -0.64 11.79
CA LEU A 84 6.70 0.43 11.47
C LEU A 84 7.16 1.19 12.72
N LEU A 85 6.25 1.46 13.67
CA LEU A 85 6.62 2.08 14.95
C LEU A 85 7.55 1.18 15.78
N VAL A 86 7.32 -0.13 15.80
CA VAL A 86 8.25 -1.09 16.43
C VAL A 86 9.64 -0.99 15.80
N VAL A 87 9.71 -0.94 14.47
CA VAL A 87 10.97 -0.77 13.73
C VAL A 87 11.70 0.52 14.13
N PHE A 88 10.99 1.63 14.31
CA PHE A 88 11.58 2.88 14.79
C PHE A 88 12.08 2.79 16.25
N ASN A 89 11.37 2.08 17.13
CA ASN A 89 11.80 1.88 18.51
C ASN A 89 13.08 1.03 18.57
N GLU A 90 13.13 -0.07 17.81
CA GLU A 90 14.34 -0.89 17.72
C GLU A 90 15.54 -0.10 17.18
N LYS A 91 15.31 0.82 16.23
CA LYS A 91 16.34 1.72 15.70
C LYS A 91 16.90 2.63 16.80
N ALA A 92 16.04 3.17 17.65
CA ALA A 92 16.40 4.07 18.74
C ALA A 92 17.21 3.32 19.83
N GLU A 93 16.79 2.11 20.20
CA GLU A 93 17.47 1.30 21.22
C GLU A 93 18.83 0.79 20.77
N LYS A 94 18.93 0.28 19.54
CA LYS A 94 20.14 -0.40 19.06
C LYS A 94 21.18 0.58 18.52
N GLY A 95 20.87 1.87 18.40
CA GLY A 95 21.73 2.89 17.78
C GLY A 95 22.18 2.52 16.36
N GLN A 96 21.46 1.62 15.70
CA GLN A 96 21.96 0.91 14.54
C GLN A 96 21.85 1.75 13.26
N ARG A 97 22.98 1.83 12.55
CA ARG A 97 23.06 2.29 11.14
C ARG A 97 22.55 1.24 10.14
N LYS A 98 21.89 0.17 10.61
CA LYS A 98 21.38 -0.88 9.72
C LYS A 98 20.24 -0.28 8.90
N LYS A 99 20.37 -0.36 7.58
CA LYS A 99 19.32 0.09 6.65
C LYS A 99 18.06 -0.72 6.93
N LEU A 100 17.00 -0.03 7.29
CA LEU A 100 15.68 -0.58 7.55
C LEU A 100 14.91 -0.68 6.23
N ASP A 101 14.01 -1.65 6.14
CA ASP A 101 13.13 -1.76 4.97
C ASP A 101 12.08 -0.64 5.02
N ALA A 102 11.73 -0.11 3.84
CA ALA A 102 10.63 0.85 3.72
C ALA A 102 9.29 0.14 3.92
N MET A 103 8.34 0.85 4.53
CA MET A 103 6.95 0.42 4.58
C MET A 103 6.25 0.86 3.29
N GLU A 104 5.56 -0.08 2.64
CA GLU A 104 4.71 0.18 1.48
C GLU A 104 3.40 -0.58 1.68
N TYR A 105 2.29 0.13 1.71
CA TYR A 105 0.95 -0.44 1.73
C TYR A 105 0.23 -0.05 0.44
N LYS A 106 -0.45 -1.01 -0.17
CA LYS A 106 -1.25 -0.79 -1.39
C LYS A 106 -2.56 -1.54 -1.29
N CYS A 107 -3.64 -0.89 -1.68
CA CYS A 107 -4.90 -1.57 -1.95
C CYS A 107 -5.61 -0.91 -3.14
N SER A 108 -6.43 -1.70 -3.81
CA SER A 108 -7.23 -1.32 -4.97
C SER A 108 -8.67 -1.72 -4.71
N TRP A 109 -9.63 -0.87 -5.05
CA TRP A 109 -11.04 -1.23 -5.00
C TRP A 109 -11.83 -0.47 -6.05
N THR A 110 -13.00 -1.00 -6.39
CA THR A 110 -13.94 -0.28 -7.25
C THR A 110 -14.79 0.65 -6.38
N SER A 111 -14.84 1.93 -6.73
CA SER A 111 -15.74 2.94 -6.17
C SER A 111 -16.76 3.37 -7.24
N HIS A 112 -17.98 3.72 -6.81
CA HIS A 112 -19.10 4.22 -7.64
C HIS A 112 -19.03 3.91 -9.15
N GLY A 113 -19.66 2.80 -9.57
CA GLY A 113 -19.98 2.56 -10.98
C GLY A 113 -18.78 2.39 -11.92
N GLU A 114 -17.77 1.63 -11.51
CA GLU A 114 -16.58 1.19 -12.30
C GLU A 114 -15.29 2.03 -12.16
N ASN A 115 -15.24 3.02 -11.26
CA ASN A 115 -13.99 3.73 -11.02
C ASN A 115 -13.05 2.90 -10.12
N GLU A 116 -11.92 2.48 -10.64
CA GLU A 116 -10.87 1.86 -9.84
C GLU A 116 -10.14 2.95 -9.03
N VAL A 117 -10.03 2.72 -7.72
CA VAL A 117 -9.30 3.56 -6.79
C VAL A 117 -8.11 2.77 -6.30
N HIS A 118 -6.91 3.34 -6.44
CA HIS A 118 -5.68 2.83 -5.88
C HIS A 118 -5.26 3.71 -4.71
N PHE A 119 -5.03 3.10 -3.57
CA PHE A 119 -4.47 3.75 -2.40
C PHE A 119 -3.09 3.17 -2.13
N GLU A 120 -2.10 4.04 -2.02
CA GLU A 120 -0.74 3.67 -1.67
C GLU A 120 -0.24 4.52 -0.50
N VAL A 121 0.46 3.90 0.43
CA VAL A 121 1.16 4.59 1.52
C VAL A 121 2.59 4.13 1.55
N TYR A 122 3.52 5.09 1.50
CA TYR A 122 4.95 4.85 1.54
C TYR A 122 5.60 5.57 2.71
N CYS A 123 6.44 4.88 3.48
CA CYS A 123 7.28 5.50 4.49
C CYS A 123 8.67 4.86 4.51
N ASN A 124 9.71 5.68 4.37
CA ASN A 124 11.10 5.24 4.50
C ASN A 124 11.65 5.57 5.90
N PRO A 125 11.76 4.59 6.82
CA PRO A 125 12.24 4.84 8.18
C PRO A 125 13.72 5.25 8.25
N ASN A 126 14.49 5.12 7.16
CA ASN A 126 15.87 5.60 7.10
C ASN A 126 15.97 7.11 6.89
N ALA A 127 14.94 7.74 6.32
CA ALA A 127 14.92 9.18 6.05
C ALA A 127 14.71 10.01 7.34
N TYR A 128 14.33 9.38 8.43
CA TYR A 128 13.96 10.04 9.68
C TYR A 128 14.76 9.51 10.88
N PRO A 129 15.17 10.37 11.83
CA PRO A 129 15.92 9.92 13.00
C PRO A 129 15.04 9.11 13.97
N ASN A 130 13.75 9.42 14.06
CA ASN A 130 12.78 8.75 14.94
C ASN A 130 11.36 8.80 14.34
N ALA A 131 10.44 8.02 14.92
CA ALA A 131 9.04 7.94 14.46
C ALA A 131 8.27 9.27 14.58
N TYR A 132 8.59 10.10 15.58
CA TYR A 132 7.87 11.35 15.82
C TYR A 132 8.08 12.38 14.70
N GLN A 133 9.25 12.34 14.07
CA GLN A 133 9.58 13.18 12.91
C GLN A 133 9.22 12.54 11.57
N ALA A 134 8.78 11.27 11.59
CA ALA A 134 8.51 10.53 10.37
C ALA A 134 7.26 11.06 9.66
N LYS A 135 7.34 11.09 8.35
CA LYS A 135 6.19 11.33 7.48
C LYS A 135 5.99 10.18 6.51
N ALA A 136 4.74 9.94 6.15
CA ALA A 136 4.36 9.01 5.11
C ALA A 136 3.81 9.79 3.91
N LEU A 137 4.18 9.33 2.72
CA LEU A 137 3.59 9.77 1.47
C LEU A 137 2.35 8.92 1.20
N ILE A 138 1.21 9.57 1.05
CA ILE A 138 -0.06 8.97 0.71
C ILE A 138 -0.38 9.33 -0.74
N THR A 139 -0.70 8.32 -1.54
CA THR A 139 -1.20 8.49 -2.91
C THR A 139 -2.58 7.89 -3.01
N ILE A 140 -3.55 8.68 -3.46
CA ILE A 140 -4.87 8.19 -3.86
C ILE A 140 -5.00 8.50 -5.34
N GLN A 141 -5.22 7.46 -6.13
CA GLN A 141 -5.31 7.56 -7.57
C GLN A 141 -6.60 6.93 -8.06
N THR A 142 -7.25 7.62 -9.00
CA THR A 142 -8.36 7.11 -9.79
C THR A 142 -8.02 7.24 -11.27
N ASN A 143 -8.95 6.83 -12.14
CA ASN A 143 -8.83 7.01 -13.59
C ASN A 143 -8.71 8.49 -14.02
N ALA A 144 -9.23 9.43 -13.22
CA ALA A 144 -9.30 10.84 -13.57
C ALA A 144 -8.39 11.74 -12.72
N LEU A 145 -8.05 11.32 -11.50
CA LEU A 145 -7.36 12.17 -10.53
C LEU A 145 -6.29 11.39 -9.77
N ARG A 146 -5.14 12.03 -9.53
CA ARG A 146 -4.11 11.55 -8.62
C ARG A 146 -3.83 12.62 -7.56
N VAL A 147 -4.09 12.28 -6.31
CA VAL A 147 -3.76 13.10 -5.14
C VAL A 147 -2.55 12.49 -4.45
N MET A 148 -1.52 13.28 -4.23
CA MET A 148 -0.34 12.91 -3.46
C MET A 148 -0.17 13.90 -2.32
N THR A 149 -0.11 13.41 -1.09
CA THR A 149 0.05 14.24 0.11
C THR A 149 1.01 13.59 1.09
N GLU A 150 1.69 14.41 1.88
CA GLU A 150 2.69 13.96 2.87
C GLU A 150 2.26 14.37 4.28
N GLY A 151 2.07 13.39 5.16
CA GLY A 151 1.58 13.63 6.52
C GLY A 151 2.46 13.03 7.60
N LYS A 152 2.40 13.64 8.80
CA LYS A 152 3.07 13.10 9.98
C LYS A 152 2.52 11.70 10.28
N LEU A 153 3.42 10.75 10.51
CA LEU A 153 3.06 9.35 10.77
C LEU A 153 2.11 9.21 11.96
N SER A 154 2.32 10.02 13.02
CA SER A 154 1.46 10.03 14.21
C SER A 154 0.05 10.53 13.94
N ALA A 155 -0.12 11.55 13.10
CA ALA A 155 -1.44 12.08 12.72
C ALA A 155 -2.21 11.05 11.89
N ILE A 156 -1.56 10.48 10.87
CA ILE A 156 -2.14 9.42 10.03
C ILE A 156 -2.58 8.22 10.88
N LYS A 157 -1.73 7.79 11.83
CA LYS A 157 -2.08 6.70 12.75
C LYS A 157 -3.29 7.06 13.61
N SER A 158 -3.35 8.28 14.16
CA SER A 158 -4.47 8.73 15.00
C SER A 158 -5.79 8.74 14.25
N ASP A 159 -5.79 9.25 13.02
CA ASP A 159 -6.99 9.26 12.16
C ASP A 159 -7.44 7.82 11.84
N LEU A 160 -6.48 6.94 11.53
CA LEU A 160 -6.75 5.53 11.23
C LEU A 160 -7.25 4.75 12.44
N ASP A 161 -6.66 4.95 13.62
CA ASP A 161 -7.12 4.31 14.86
C ASP A 161 -8.57 4.70 15.13
N SER A 162 -8.88 6.00 15.01
CA SER A 162 -10.25 6.52 15.22
C SER A 162 -11.24 5.92 14.22
N PHE A 163 -10.82 5.71 12.97
CA PHE A 163 -11.64 5.05 11.96
C PHE A 163 -11.87 3.56 12.28
N VAL A 164 -10.81 2.84 12.67
CA VAL A 164 -10.88 1.42 13.02
C VAL A 164 -11.75 1.19 14.26
N ASP A 165 -11.74 2.10 15.24
CA ASP A 165 -12.63 2.03 16.40
C ASP A 165 -14.12 2.19 16.00
N GLY A 166 -14.39 2.96 14.94
CA GLY A 166 -15.73 3.11 14.36
C GLY A 166 -16.20 1.92 13.53
N CYS A 167 -15.29 1.04 13.11
CA CYS A 167 -15.59 -0.20 12.41
C CYS A 167 -16.09 -1.27 13.40
N SER A 168 -17.36 -1.17 13.79
CA SER A 168 -18.06 -2.14 14.66
C SER A 168 -18.68 -3.29 13.88
#